data_AF-A0A2N6BH41-F1
#
_entry.id   AF-A0A2N6BH41-F1
#
_cell.length_a   1.000
_cell.length_b   1.000
_cell.length_c   1.000
_cell.angle_alpha   90.00
_cell.angle_beta   90.00
_cell.angle_gamma   90.00
#
_symmetry.space_group_name_H-M   'P 1'
#
loop_
_entity.id
_entity.type
_entity.pdbx_description
1 polymer ?
#
loop_
_entity_poly.entity_id
_entity_poly.type
_entity_poly.pdbx_seq_one_letter_code
_entity_poly.pdbx_strand_id
1 'polypeptide(L)'
;MDSLLRVTSLEELEGAVLEGYSGVLFGVEFCPHLLPHPDDVAIARKKLRSLDMTLTLVTPLVREAHFDFVCEWLRRSIAEGEEWVANDWGLMKRMREEGLRNPVTAGRLLSRQRRGPRVLDMIEAADINQKRALRANIWGDPAILELGARLGMRGVEVDATLQGVEPFTMPKDFILTVCGPYIPVTLAIACPWNIEGATNPKRCHRPCRRHSPVIMENQENPSRIYAGSNAQFIKVEAAYVYRLAEALGAGWIAWSESMPL
;
A
#
# COMPACT_ATOMS: atom_id res chain seq x y z
N MET A 1 0.88 -5.56 19.03
CA MET A 1 0.71 -4.95 17.71
C MET A 1 2.06 -5.04 17.04
N ASP A 2 2.15 -5.82 15.98
CA ASP A 2 3.41 -6.04 15.28
C ASP A 2 3.66 -4.92 14.26
N SER A 3 4.92 -4.71 13.88
CA SER A 3 5.29 -3.79 12.82
C SER A 3 5.87 -4.56 11.64
N LEU A 4 5.45 -4.19 10.44
CA LEU A 4 5.97 -4.70 9.18
C LEU A 4 6.70 -3.57 8.46
N LEU A 5 7.94 -3.83 8.05
CA LEU A 5 8.69 -2.88 7.25
C LEU A 5 8.27 -3.00 5.78
N ARG A 6 7.88 -1.89 5.15
CA ARG A 6 7.60 -1.82 3.72
C ARG A 6 8.84 -1.35 2.97
N VAL A 7 9.27 -2.15 2.01
CA VAL A 7 10.40 -1.89 1.13
C VAL A 7 10.06 -2.27 -0.32
N THR A 8 10.59 -1.49 -1.26
CA THR A 8 10.23 -1.59 -2.68
C THR A 8 11.33 -2.23 -3.54
N SER A 9 12.53 -2.43 -3.00
CA SER A 9 13.65 -3.08 -3.70
C SER A 9 14.55 -3.85 -2.74
N LEU A 10 15.36 -4.73 -3.32
CA LEU A 10 16.40 -5.44 -2.58
C LEU A 10 17.43 -4.48 -1.97
N GLU A 11 17.79 -3.42 -2.69
CA GLU A 11 18.69 -2.36 -2.20
C GLU A 11 18.15 -1.69 -0.92
N GLU A 12 16.85 -1.35 -0.90
CA GLU A 12 16.21 -0.82 0.31
C GLU A 12 16.20 -1.83 1.45
N LEU A 13 15.92 -3.11 1.15
CA LEU A 13 15.97 -4.18 2.16
C LEU A 13 17.38 -4.45 2.70
N GLU A 14 18.42 -4.24 1.89
CA GLU A 14 19.82 -4.39 2.29
C GLU A 14 20.30 -3.25 3.16
N GLY A 15 19.83 -2.03 2.90
CA GLY A 15 20.14 -0.84 3.70
C GLY A 15 19.29 -0.66 4.96
N ALA A 16 18.19 -1.40 5.11
CA ALA A 16 17.25 -1.22 6.21
C ALA A 16 17.72 -1.84 7.53
N VAL A 17 17.32 -1.19 8.64
CA VAL A 17 17.43 -1.76 10.00
C VAL A 17 16.18 -2.60 10.26
N LEU A 18 16.35 -3.91 10.44
CA LEU A 18 15.23 -4.84 10.61
C LEU A 18 14.80 -5.06 12.06
N GLU A 19 15.58 -4.56 13.02
CA GLU A 19 15.26 -4.66 14.45
C GLU A 19 13.94 -3.96 14.78
N GLY A 20 13.06 -4.63 15.51
CA GLY A 20 11.74 -4.11 15.88
C GLY A 20 10.61 -4.40 14.89
N TYR A 21 10.90 -5.04 13.74
CA TYR A 21 9.89 -5.51 12.80
C TYR A 21 9.70 -7.03 12.90
N SER A 22 8.47 -7.49 12.71
CA SER A 22 8.11 -8.93 12.67
C SER A 22 8.14 -9.50 11.25
N GLY A 23 8.26 -8.64 10.25
CA GLY A 23 8.20 -9.03 8.85
C GLY A 23 8.40 -7.89 7.89
N VAL A 24 8.36 -8.23 6.60
CA VAL A 24 8.57 -7.30 5.50
C VAL A 24 7.47 -7.41 4.45
N LEU A 25 6.94 -6.25 4.06
CA LEU A 25 6.11 -6.04 2.89
C LEU A 25 7.02 -5.68 1.71
N PHE A 26 7.25 -6.63 0.79
CA PHE A 26 8.20 -6.50 -0.31
C PHE A 26 7.49 -6.38 -1.66
N GLY A 27 7.66 -5.25 -2.33
CA GLY A 27 7.03 -4.97 -3.61
C GLY A 27 6.58 -3.52 -3.72
N VAL A 28 5.65 -3.24 -4.64
CA VAL A 28 5.23 -1.87 -4.93
C VAL A 28 3.71 -1.76 -5.01
N GLU A 29 3.18 -0.65 -4.51
CA GLU A 29 1.73 -0.39 -4.46
C GLU A 29 1.24 0.39 -5.69
N PHE A 30 2.13 1.07 -6.39
CA PHE A 30 1.75 2.14 -7.33
C PHE A 30 2.18 1.89 -8.78
N CYS A 31 3.47 1.65 -9.02
CA CYS A 31 4.03 1.59 -10.37
C CYS A 31 4.46 0.16 -10.73
N PRO A 32 3.79 -0.53 -11.68
CA PRO A 32 4.19 -1.87 -12.11
C PRO A 32 5.63 -1.97 -12.60
N HIS A 33 6.20 -0.90 -13.17
CA HIS A 33 7.60 -0.90 -13.61
C HIS A 33 8.61 -1.04 -12.49
N LEU A 34 8.22 -0.72 -11.26
CA LEU A 34 9.08 -0.80 -10.09
C LEU A 34 9.00 -2.12 -9.35
N LEU A 35 8.16 -3.06 -9.81
CA LEU A 35 8.14 -4.42 -9.27
C LEU A 35 9.56 -5.01 -9.29
N PRO A 36 9.99 -5.63 -8.17
CA PRO A 36 11.31 -6.25 -8.07
C PRO A 36 11.41 -7.45 -9.01
N HIS A 37 12.61 -7.85 -9.41
CA HIS A 37 12.75 -9.07 -10.20
C HIS A 37 12.36 -10.30 -9.34
N PRO A 38 11.78 -11.39 -9.91
CA PRO A 38 11.50 -12.60 -9.12
C PRO A 38 12.74 -13.17 -8.39
N ASP A 39 13.93 -12.99 -8.96
CA ASP A 39 15.18 -13.39 -8.29
C ASP A 39 15.47 -12.54 -7.05
N ASP A 40 15.17 -11.24 -7.09
CA ASP A 40 15.28 -10.35 -5.92
C ASP A 40 14.32 -10.81 -4.82
N VAL A 41 13.10 -11.22 -5.19
CA VAL A 41 12.12 -11.79 -4.25
C VAL A 41 12.67 -13.07 -3.61
N ALA A 42 13.31 -13.95 -4.39
CA ALA A 42 13.93 -15.17 -3.86
C ALA A 42 15.08 -14.87 -2.87
N ILE A 43 15.89 -13.84 -3.16
CA ILE A 43 16.95 -13.38 -2.27
C ILE A 43 16.36 -12.81 -0.97
N ALA A 44 15.38 -11.89 -1.08
CA ALA A 44 14.68 -11.31 0.06
C ALA A 44 14.06 -12.40 0.95
N ARG A 45 13.38 -13.38 0.36
CA ARG A 45 12.80 -14.52 1.06
C ARG A 45 13.84 -15.34 1.81
N LYS A 46 14.99 -15.64 1.18
CA LYS A 46 16.08 -16.38 1.83
C LYS A 46 16.62 -15.61 3.03
N LYS A 47 16.84 -14.30 2.89
CA LYS A 47 17.30 -13.42 3.97
C LYS A 47 16.32 -13.43 5.14
N LEU A 48 15.03 -13.16 4.89
CA LEU A 48 14.02 -13.05 5.94
C LEU A 48 13.77 -14.36 6.67
N ARG A 49 13.80 -15.50 5.98
CA ARG A 49 13.72 -16.82 6.63
C ARG A 49 14.88 -17.08 7.59
N SER A 50 16.10 -16.62 7.27
CA SER A 50 17.23 -16.77 8.20
C SER A 50 17.12 -15.91 9.45
N LEU A 51 16.18 -14.95 9.46
CA LEU A 51 15.89 -14.04 10.57
C LEU A 51 14.55 -14.36 11.24
N ASP A 52 13.88 -15.46 10.87
CA ASP A 52 12.53 -15.81 11.33
C ASP A 52 11.48 -14.70 11.10
N MET A 53 11.65 -13.94 10.03
CA MET A 53 10.75 -12.84 9.64
C MET A 53 9.81 -13.27 8.52
N THR A 54 8.57 -12.75 8.54
CA THR A 54 7.61 -13.00 7.47
C THR A 54 7.94 -12.18 6.21
N LEU A 55 7.61 -12.74 5.05
CA LEU A 55 7.62 -12.03 3.77
C LEU A 55 6.19 -11.97 3.23
N THR A 56 5.73 -10.75 2.96
CA THR A 56 4.45 -10.50 2.28
C THR A 56 4.73 -9.78 0.97
N LEU A 57 4.26 -10.32 -0.15
CA LEU A 57 4.46 -9.67 -1.46
C LEU A 57 3.47 -8.55 -1.68
N VAL A 58 3.90 -7.42 -2.23
CA VAL A 58 3.02 -6.28 -2.50
C VAL A 58 2.83 -6.08 -4.00
N THR A 59 1.58 -6.05 -4.45
CA THR A 59 1.23 -5.81 -5.85
C THR A 59 0.67 -4.40 -6.06
N PRO A 60 0.90 -3.80 -7.24
CA PRO A 60 0.45 -2.44 -7.51
C PRO A 60 -1.02 -2.38 -7.88
N LEU A 61 -1.60 -1.18 -7.88
CA LEU A 61 -2.82 -0.92 -8.65
C LEU A 61 -2.52 -1.17 -10.13
N VAL A 62 -3.29 -2.07 -10.75
CA VAL A 62 -2.97 -2.60 -12.07
C VAL A 62 -3.81 -1.92 -13.15
N ARG A 63 -3.19 -1.64 -14.30
CA ARG A 63 -3.89 -1.20 -15.51
C ARG A 63 -3.90 -2.33 -16.52
N GLU A 64 -4.86 -2.28 -17.43
CA GLU A 64 -5.02 -3.26 -18.50
C GLU A 64 -3.68 -3.55 -19.23
N ALA A 65 -2.94 -2.51 -19.61
CA ALA A 65 -1.65 -2.65 -20.31
C ALA A 65 -0.55 -3.39 -19.51
N HIS A 66 -0.71 -3.52 -18.19
CA HIS A 66 0.24 -4.18 -17.30
C HIS A 66 -0.34 -5.42 -16.63
N PHE A 67 -1.60 -5.78 -16.91
CA PHE A 67 -2.32 -6.78 -16.14
C PHE A 67 -1.67 -8.15 -16.20
N ASP A 68 -1.40 -8.64 -17.41
CA ASP A 68 -0.74 -9.94 -17.60
C ASP A 68 0.68 -9.96 -17.04
N PHE A 69 1.39 -8.83 -17.13
CA PHE A 69 2.74 -8.69 -16.57
C PHE A 69 2.72 -8.82 -15.04
N VAL A 70 1.78 -8.18 -14.34
CA VAL A 70 1.67 -8.26 -12.87
C VAL A 70 1.18 -9.65 -12.45
N CYS A 71 0.23 -10.25 -13.18
CA CYS A 71 -0.20 -11.63 -12.93
C CYS A 71 0.98 -12.60 -13.02
N GLU A 72 1.78 -12.49 -14.09
CA GLU A 72 2.93 -13.35 -14.30
C GLU A 72 4.03 -13.12 -13.26
N TRP A 73 4.28 -11.86 -12.90
CA TRP A 73 5.20 -11.52 -11.82
C TRP A 73 4.77 -12.20 -10.51
N LEU A 74 3.50 -12.11 -10.15
CA LEU A 74 3.00 -12.69 -8.90
C LEU A 74 3.12 -14.21 -8.90
N ARG A 75 2.71 -14.89 -9.98
CA ARG A 75 2.82 -16.36 -10.11
C ARG A 75 4.25 -16.85 -9.97
N ARG A 76 5.21 -16.14 -10.58
CA ARG A 76 6.63 -16.49 -10.51
C ARG A 76 7.27 -16.15 -9.17
N SER A 77 6.71 -15.18 -8.45
CA SER A 77 7.32 -14.65 -7.24
C SER A 77 6.77 -15.26 -5.96
N ILE A 78 5.47 -15.58 -5.89
CA ILE A 78 4.83 -16.04 -4.65
C ILE A 78 5.11 -17.54 -4.39
N ALA A 79 5.49 -17.89 -3.17
CA ALA A 79 5.57 -19.28 -2.73
C ALA A 79 4.27 -19.74 -2.07
N GLU A 80 4.03 -21.04 -2.00
CA GLU A 80 2.85 -21.59 -1.34
C GLU A 80 2.78 -21.15 0.13
N GLY A 81 1.58 -20.73 0.57
CA GLY A 81 1.34 -20.27 1.94
C GLY A 81 1.75 -18.82 2.23
N GLU A 82 2.56 -18.19 1.38
CA GLU A 82 2.93 -16.77 1.57
C GLU A 82 1.73 -15.85 1.40
N GLU A 83 1.67 -14.80 2.21
CA GLU A 83 0.68 -13.74 2.06
C GLU A 83 1.09 -12.75 0.95
N TRP A 84 0.11 -12.13 0.33
CA TRP A 84 0.33 -10.99 -0.55
C TRP A 84 -0.71 -9.90 -0.34
N VAL A 85 -0.33 -8.66 -0.66
CA VAL A 85 -1.19 -7.47 -0.63
C VAL A 85 -1.64 -7.16 -2.05
N ALA A 86 -2.96 -7.14 -2.24
CA ALA A 86 -3.61 -6.81 -3.50
C ALA A 86 -4.11 -5.36 -3.51
N ASN A 87 -3.59 -4.53 -4.41
CA ASN A 87 -4.10 -3.17 -4.64
C ASN A 87 -5.07 -3.09 -5.82
N ASP A 88 -5.50 -4.22 -6.37
CA ASP A 88 -6.45 -4.31 -7.48
C ASP A 88 -7.42 -5.50 -7.31
N TRP A 89 -8.73 -5.22 -7.38
CA TRP A 89 -9.77 -6.25 -7.26
C TRP A 89 -9.77 -7.25 -8.42
N GLY A 90 -9.45 -6.78 -9.63
CA GLY A 90 -9.36 -7.62 -10.82
C GLY A 90 -8.22 -8.63 -10.73
N LEU A 91 -7.07 -8.20 -10.24
CA LEU A 91 -5.92 -9.07 -9.97
C LEU A 91 -6.29 -10.13 -8.93
N MET A 92 -6.88 -9.73 -7.80
CA MET A 92 -7.32 -10.64 -6.74
C MET A 92 -8.31 -11.69 -7.27
N LYS A 93 -9.32 -11.25 -8.03
CA LYS A 93 -10.28 -12.13 -8.69
C LYS A 93 -9.60 -13.09 -9.65
N ARG A 94 -8.72 -12.58 -10.53
CA ARG A 94 -8.04 -13.41 -11.53
C ARG A 94 -7.20 -14.50 -10.89
N MET A 95 -6.39 -14.16 -9.89
CA MET A 95 -5.53 -15.13 -9.20
C MET A 95 -6.36 -16.20 -8.49
N ARG A 96 -7.49 -15.83 -7.88
CA ARG A 96 -8.39 -16.80 -7.23
C ARG A 96 -9.00 -17.76 -8.26
N GLU A 97 -9.45 -17.25 -9.40
CA GLU A 97 -10.03 -18.05 -10.52
C GLU A 97 -8.99 -18.99 -11.13
N GLU A 98 -7.73 -18.57 -11.22
CA GLU A 98 -6.62 -19.39 -11.72
C GLU A 98 -6.06 -20.37 -10.68
N GLY A 99 -6.66 -20.45 -9.49
CA GLY A 99 -6.31 -21.47 -8.50
C GLY A 99 -5.31 -21.02 -7.43
N LEU A 100 -4.85 -19.77 -7.41
CA LEU A 100 -4.01 -19.26 -6.32
C LEU A 100 -4.81 -19.32 -5.01
N ARG A 101 -4.26 -19.97 -3.98
CA ARG A 101 -4.91 -20.15 -2.68
C ARG A 101 -4.25 -19.40 -1.52
N ASN A 102 -3.13 -18.74 -1.80
CA ASN A 102 -2.43 -17.87 -0.86
C ASN A 102 -3.37 -16.89 -0.13
N PRO A 103 -3.12 -16.63 1.16
CA PRO A 103 -3.75 -15.54 1.89
C PRO A 103 -3.55 -14.21 1.15
N VAL A 104 -4.57 -13.37 1.11
CA VAL A 104 -4.47 -12.03 0.52
C VAL A 104 -4.98 -10.98 1.49
N THR A 105 -4.25 -9.87 1.61
CA THR A 105 -4.72 -8.65 2.28
C THR A 105 -5.13 -7.64 1.21
N ALA A 106 -6.31 -7.02 1.37
CA ALA A 106 -6.68 -5.91 0.51
C ALA A 106 -5.86 -4.68 0.88
N GLY A 107 -5.02 -4.25 -0.04
CA GLY A 107 -4.08 -3.16 0.16
C GLY A 107 -4.76 -1.81 0.33
N ARG A 108 -4.02 -0.85 0.87
CA ARG A 108 -4.53 0.48 1.26
C ARG A 108 -5.25 1.18 0.13
N LEU A 109 -4.88 0.97 -1.14
CA LEU A 109 -5.54 1.63 -2.28
C LEU A 109 -6.99 1.20 -2.49
N LEU A 110 -7.39 0.05 -1.97
CA LEU A 110 -8.76 -0.45 -2.05
C LEU A 110 -9.68 0.14 -0.96
N SER A 111 -9.15 0.80 0.07
CA SER A 111 -9.94 1.31 1.21
C SER A 111 -10.91 2.45 0.86
N ARG A 112 -10.73 3.09 -0.30
CA ARG A 112 -11.47 4.28 -0.76
C ARG A 112 -11.44 5.48 0.21
N GLN A 113 -10.44 5.55 1.08
CA GLN A 113 -10.27 6.70 1.97
C GLN A 113 -9.97 7.98 1.19
N ARG A 114 -10.48 9.12 1.70
CA ARG A 114 -10.10 10.46 1.23
C ARG A 114 -8.72 10.80 1.82
N ARG A 115 -7.78 11.25 0.98
CA ARG A 115 -6.37 11.43 1.39
C ARG A 115 -5.81 12.82 1.12
N GLY A 116 -6.57 13.66 0.41
CA GLY A 116 -6.14 15.02 0.09
C GLY A 116 -6.08 15.90 1.34
N PRO A 117 -5.06 16.74 1.50
CA PRO A 117 -4.90 17.57 2.70
C PRO A 117 -6.02 18.59 2.90
N ARG A 118 -6.73 18.97 1.83
CA ARG A 118 -7.94 19.83 1.87
C ARG A 118 -9.11 19.19 2.63
N VAL A 119 -9.02 17.92 3.00
CA VAL A 119 -10.02 17.25 3.84
C VAL A 119 -10.15 17.90 5.22
N LEU A 120 -9.09 18.57 5.70
CA LEU A 120 -9.11 19.27 6.99
C LEU A 120 -10.08 20.46 6.96
N ASP A 121 -10.01 21.30 5.92
CA ASP A 121 -10.93 22.43 5.71
C ASP A 121 -12.39 21.93 5.65
N MET A 122 -12.62 20.81 4.94
CA MET A 122 -13.94 20.19 4.84
C MET A 122 -14.45 19.71 6.20
N ILE A 123 -13.57 19.19 7.05
CA ILE A 123 -13.94 18.69 8.38
C ILE A 123 -14.23 19.80 9.35
N GLU A 124 -13.49 20.89 9.30
CA GLU A 124 -13.74 22.04 10.17
C GLU A 124 -15.16 22.59 9.96
N ALA A 125 -15.58 22.70 8.69
CA ALA A 125 -16.92 23.17 8.33
C ALA A 125 -18.03 22.11 8.46
N ALA A 126 -17.69 20.85 8.70
CA ALA A 126 -18.64 19.73 8.66
C ALA A 126 -19.40 19.50 9.98
N ASP A 127 -20.66 19.10 9.85
CA ASP A 127 -21.43 18.52 10.95
C ASP A 127 -20.93 17.11 11.33
N ILE A 128 -21.53 16.51 12.36
CA ILE A 128 -21.10 15.20 12.86
C ILE A 128 -21.25 14.08 11.82
N ASN A 129 -22.33 14.07 11.03
CA ASN A 129 -22.57 13.03 10.04
C ASN A 129 -21.64 13.19 8.83
N GLN A 130 -21.40 14.43 8.42
CA GLN A 130 -20.44 14.78 7.38
C GLN A 130 -19.02 14.40 7.79
N LYS A 131 -18.62 14.65 9.06
CA LYS A 131 -17.32 14.21 9.61
C LYS A 131 -17.16 12.70 9.55
N ARG A 132 -18.18 11.94 9.94
CA ARG A 132 -18.18 10.47 9.83
C ARG A 132 -18.02 10.03 8.38
N ALA A 133 -18.75 10.64 7.45
CA ALA A 133 -18.63 10.36 6.01
C ALA A 133 -17.24 10.72 5.43
N LEU A 134 -16.58 11.77 5.94
CA LEU A 134 -15.22 12.16 5.55
C LEU A 134 -14.15 11.18 6.06
N ARG A 135 -14.43 10.50 7.17
CA ARG A 135 -13.58 9.47 7.80
C ARG A 135 -13.90 8.04 7.37
N ALA A 136 -15.05 7.84 6.72
CA ALA A 136 -15.51 6.54 6.27
C ALA A 136 -14.56 5.92 5.24
N ASN A 137 -14.55 4.60 5.23
CA ASN A 137 -13.84 3.77 4.28
C ASN A 137 -14.74 2.60 3.87
N ILE A 138 -14.37 1.87 2.83
CA ILE A 138 -15.23 0.83 2.27
C ILE A 138 -15.35 -0.43 3.16
N TRP A 139 -14.44 -0.64 4.09
CA TRP A 139 -14.38 -1.86 4.91
C TRP A 139 -15.49 -1.97 5.95
N GLY A 140 -16.24 -0.89 6.20
CA GLY A 140 -17.46 -0.93 7.00
C GLY A 140 -18.68 -1.52 6.28
N ASP A 141 -18.58 -1.82 4.98
CA ASP A 141 -19.67 -2.41 4.19
C ASP A 141 -19.61 -3.95 4.24
N PRO A 142 -20.62 -4.64 4.81
CA PRO A 142 -20.65 -6.10 4.88
C PRO A 142 -20.58 -6.79 3.50
N ALA A 143 -21.15 -6.20 2.45
CA ALA A 143 -21.12 -6.80 1.12
C ALA A 143 -19.71 -6.82 0.53
N ILE A 144 -18.89 -5.82 0.86
CA ILE A 144 -17.50 -5.72 0.44
C ILE A 144 -16.64 -6.73 1.19
N LEU A 145 -16.90 -6.92 2.49
CA LEU A 145 -16.23 -7.95 3.28
C LEU A 145 -16.59 -9.36 2.81
N GLU A 146 -17.86 -9.61 2.48
CA GLU A 146 -18.30 -10.90 1.92
C GLU A 146 -17.63 -11.19 0.58
N LEU A 147 -17.59 -10.20 -0.32
CA LEU A 147 -16.86 -10.32 -1.59
C LEU A 147 -15.38 -10.63 -1.34
N GLY A 148 -14.72 -9.88 -0.45
CA GLY A 148 -13.33 -10.11 -0.10
C GLY A 148 -13.08 -11.51 0.45
N ALA A 149 -13.93 -11.99 1.36
CA ALA A 149 -13.83 -13.35 1.91
C ALA A 149 -13.90 -14.42 0.82
N ARG A 150 -14.80 -14.27 -0.18
CA ARG A 150 -14.88 -15.16 -1.35
C ARG A 150 -13.62 -15.14 -2.22
N LEU A 151 -12.91 -14.01 -2.24
CA LEU A 151 -11.62 -13.85 -2.90
C LEU A 151 -10.44 -14.27 -2.01
N GLY A 152 -10.72 -14.78 -0.81
CA GLY A 152 -9.79 -15.29 0.20
C GLY A 152 -9.02 -14.20 0.95
N MET A 153 -9.62 -13.01 1.03
CA MET A 153 -9.14 -11.91 1.87
C MET A 153 -9.04 -12.36 3.34
N ARG A 154 -7.92 -12.04 3.98
CA ARG A 154 -7.64 -12.29 5.41
C ARG A 154 -7.32 -11.02 6.19
N GLY A 155 -7.21 -9.90 5.50
CA GLY A 155 -6.91 -8.63 6.11
C GLY A 155 -7.21 -7.46 5.20
N VAL A 156 -7.18 -6.28 5.78
CA VAL A 156 -7.34 -5.01 5.08
C VAL A 156 -6.31 -4.02 5.58
N GLU A 157 -5.83 -3.19 4.67
CA GLU A 157 -5.00 -2.04 4.98
C GLU A 157 -5.83 -0.76 4.98
N VAL A 158 -5.52 0.14 5.91
CA VAL A 158 -6.04 1.51 5.95
C VAL A 158 -4.91 2.49 6.20
N ASP A 159 -5.14 3.72 5.77
CA ASP A 159 -4.22 4.82 5.95
C ASP A 159 -4.45 5.56 7.25
N ALA A 160 -3.35 6.03 7.85
CA ALA A 160 -3.40 7.04 8.90
C ALA A 160 -3.75 8.43 8.34
N THR A 161 -4.90 8.56 7.68
CA THR A 161 -5.37 9.80 7.03
C THR A 161 -5.52 10.95 8.03
N LEU A 162 -5.24 12.19 7.61
CA LEU A 162 -5.23 13.37 8.49
C LEU A 162 -6.51 13.58 9.30
N GLN A 163 -7.66 13.16 8.75
CA GLN A 163 -8.94 13.25 9.41
C GLN A 163 -9.23 12.14 10.44
N GLY A 164 -8.35 11.15 10.57
CA GLY A 164 -8.65 9.89 11.25
C GLY A 164 -9.49 8.95 10.39
N VAL A 165 -9.88 7.81 10.97
CA VAL A 165 -10.64 6.76 10.29
C VAL A 165 -11.88 6.47 11.14
N GLU A 166 -13.03 6.39 10.49
CA GLU A 166 -14.28 6.02 11.17
C GLU A 166 -14.15 4.55 11.60
N PRO A 167 -14.39 4.21 12.88
CA PRO A 167 -14.35 2.82 13.33
C PRO A 167 -15.33 1.93 12.54
N PHE A 168 -14.92 0.71 12.25
CA PHE A 168 -15.73 -0.29 11.56
C PHE A 168 -15.51 -1.67 12.20
N THR A 169 -16.47 -2.56 11.99
CA THR A 169 -16.40 -3.93 12.51
C THR A 169 -15.86 -4.87 11.42
N MET A 170 -14.81 -5.60 11.75
CA MET A 170 -14.24 -6.62 10.88
C MET A 170 -14.67 -8.03 11.31
N PRO A 171 -14.68 -9.01 10.40
CA PRO A 171 -14.79 -10.41 10.80
C PRO A 171 -13.65 -10.78 11.75
N LYS A 172 -13.92 -11.68 12.71
CA LYS A 172 -12.98 -12.01 13.80
C LYS A 172 -11.58 -12.43 13.33
N ASP A 173 -11.51 -13.11 12.19
CA ASP A 173 -10.26 -13.66 11.65
C ASP A 173 -9.54 -12.71 10.70
N PHE A 174 -10.01 -11.46 10.57
CA PHE A 174 -9.38 -10.47 9.71
C PHE A 174 -8.37 -9.63 10.47
N ILE A 175 -7.23 -9.38 9.84
CA ILE A 175 -6.20 -8.50 10.36
C ILE A 175 -6.38 -7.09 9.77
N LEU A 176 -6.47 -6.10 10.64
CA LEU A 176 -6.37 -4.69 10.26
C LEU A 176 -4.91 -4.25 10.33
N THR A 177 -4.43 -3.67 9.23
CA THR A 177 -3.10 -3.05 9.14
C THR A 177 -3.24 -1.55 8.92
N VAL A 178 -2.57 -0.74 9.75
CA VAL A 178 -2.48 0.72 9.54
C VAL A 178 -1.18 1.08 8.84
N CYS A 179 -1.28 1.77 7.70
CA CYS A 179 -0.14 2.18 6.88
C CYS A 179 0.33 3.60 7.21
N GLY A 180 1.64 3.78 7.34
CA GLY A 180 2.27 5.07 7.56
C GLY A 180 3.79 5.05 7.29
N PRO A 181 4.49 6.19 7.45
CA PRO A 181 3.95 7.52 7.65
C PRO A 181 3.55 8.22 6.33
N TYR A 182 3.82 7.62 5.18
CA TYR A 182 3.52 8.20 3.86
C TYR A 182 2.11 7.80 3.40
N ILE A 183 1.23 8.76 3.16
CA ILE A 183 -0.17 8.55 2.73
C ILE A 183 -0.32 9.01 1.28
N PRO A 184 -0.74 8.13 0.35
CA PRO A 184 -0.83 8.49 -1.06
C PRO A 184 -1.97 9.47 -1.30
N VAL A 185 -1.70 10.66 -1.81
CA VAL A 185 -2.73 11.67 -2.11
C VAL A 185 -3.35 11.45 -3.49
N THR A 186 -2.51 11.15 -4.48
CA THR A 186 -2.95 10.95 -5.86
C THR A 186 -2.02 10.02 -6.62
N LEU A 187 -2.55 9.43 -7.68
CA LEU A 187 -1.87 8.50 -8.58
C LEU A 187 -2.04 8.97 -10.01
N ALA A 188 -0.93 9.20 -10.70
CA ALA A 188 -0.91 9.71 -12.06
C ALA A 188 -0.87 8.57 -13.10
N ILE A 189 -1.61 8.77 -14.20
CA ILE A 189 -1.51 7.89 -15.37
C ILE A 189 -0.22 8.14 -16.13
N ALA A 190 0.02 9.39 -16.47
CA ALA A 190 1.28 9.85 -17.04
C ALA A 190 2.28 10.06 -15.90
N CYS A 191 3.25 9.14 -15.77
CA CYS A 191 4.33 9.29 -14.81
C CYS A 191 5.22 10.47 -15.25
N PRO A 192 5.44 11.50 -14.41
CA PRO A 192 6.24 12.64 -14.83
C PRO A 192 7.75 12.31 -14.90
N TRP A 193 8.15 11.17 -14.37
CA TRP A 193 9.50 10.60 -14.54
C TRP A 193 9.64 9.75 -15.81
N ASN A 194 8.55 9.46 -16.53
CA ASN A 194 8.60 8.67 -17.75
C ASN A 194 7.97 9.43 -18.93
N ILE A 195 8.74 10.36 -19.49
CA ILE A 195 8.35 11.16 -20.66
C ILE A 195 7.98 10.26 -21.85
N GLU A 196 8.67 9.13 -22.03
CA GLU A 196 8.36 8.15 -23.08
C GLU A 196 7.16 7.26 -22.73
N GLY A 197 6.87 7.07 -21.44
CA GLY A 197 5.83 6.17 -20.92
C GLY A 197 4.41 6.56 -21.32
N ALA A 198 4.18 7.83 -21.64
CA ALA A 198 2.91 8.28 -22.22
C ALA A 198 2.65 7.67 -23.61
N THR A 199 3.70 7.28 -24.34
CA THR A 199 3.64 6.73 -25.70
C THR A 199 4.04 5.26 -25.79
N ASN A 200 4.88 4.77 -24.88
CA ASN A 200 5.26 3.37 -24.78
C ASN A 200 5.39 2.95 -23.31
N PRO A 201 4.31 2.40 -22.70
CA PRO A 201 4.33 1.99 -21.31
C PRO A 201 5.39 0.92 -21.02
N LYS A 202 5.93 0.18 -22.00
CA LYS A 202 6.99 -0.82 -21.75
C LYS A 202 8.40 -0.23 -21.61
N ARG A 203 8.61 1.04 -21.98
CA ARG A 203 9.90 1.73 -21.86
C ARG A 203 9.91 2.58 -20.60
N CYS A 204 10.39 2.02 -19.51
CA CYS A 204 10.64 2.75 -18.27
C CYS A 204 12.01 2.34 -17.72
N HIS A 205 12.94 3.29 -17.63
CA HIS A 205 14.28 3.08 -17.07
C HIS A 205 14.35 3.36 -15.56
N ARG A 206 13.18 3.48 -14.91
CA ARG A 206 13.03 3.72 -13.47
C ARG A 206 13.80 4.95 -12.96
N PRO A 207 13.84 6.10 -13.66
CA PRO A 207 14.62 7.26 -13.21
C PRO A 207 14.17 7.78 -11.85
N CYS A 208 12.90 7.56 -11.46
CA CYS A 208 12.40 7.87 -10.12
C CYS A 208 13.17 7.18 -8.97
N ARG A 209 13.86 6.04 -9.20
CA ARG A 209 14.72 5.42 -8.17
C ARG A 209 16.07 6.13 -8.00
N ARG A 210 16.49 6.95 -8.97
CA ARG A 210 17.79 7.63 -8.98
C ARG A 210 17.72 9.09 -8.53
N HIS A 211 16.51 9.60 -8.33
CA HIS A 211 16.28 10.99 -7.99
C HIS A 211 15.53 11.08 -6.67
N SER A 212 15.88 12.08 -5.87
CA SER A 212 15.14 12.40 -4.66
C SER A 212 13.69 12.77 -4.97
N PRO A 213 12.76 12.55 -4.03
CA PRO A 213 11.39 13.02 -4.15
C PRO A 213 11.33 14.52 -4.44
N VAL A 214 10.41 14.93 -5.30
CA VAL A 214 10.10 16.35 -5.49
C VAL A 214 9.20 16.79 -4.34
N ILE A 215 9.59 17.83 -3.62
CA ILE A 215 8.79 18.41 -2.54
C ILE A 215 8.04 19.61 -3.12
N MET A 216 6.71 19.55 -3.07
CA MET A 216 5.82 20.62 -3.51
C MET A 216 5.21 21.31 -2.31
N GLU A 217 5.25 22.64 -2.33
CA GLU A 217 4.68 23.54 -1.34
C GLU A 217 3.67 24.46 -2.04
N ASN A 218 2.58 24.81 -1.35
CA ASN A 218 1.57 25.74 -1.84
C ASN A 218 1.23 26.73 -0.72
N GLN A 219 1.03 28.00 -1.04
CA GLN A 219 0.59 29.00 -0.07
C GLN A 219 -0.79 28.68 0.52
N GLU A 220 -1.65 28.00 -0.22
CA GLU A 220 -3.00 27.63 0.26
C GLU A 220 -3.02 26.34 1.09
N ASN A 221 -1.95 25.55 1.12
CA ASN A 221 -1.91 24.30 1.88
C ASN A 221 -0.59 24.13 2.63
N PRO A 222 -0.60 24.14 3.97
CA PRO A 222 0.63 24.02 4.76
C PRO A 222 1.25 22.62 4.71
N SER A 223 0.52 21.60 4.23
CA SER A 223 1.05 20.24 4.10
C SER A 223 1.98 20.14 2.90
N ARG A 224 3.22 19.72 3.14
CA ARG A 224 4.16 19.36 2.08
C ARG A 224 3.66 18.13 1.32
N ILE A 225 3.66 18.21 -0.01
CA ILE A 225 3.41 17.07 -0.87
C ILE A 225 4.73 16.54 -1.40
N TYR A 226 4.98 15.25 -1.19
CA TYR A 226 6.14 14.53 -1.69
C TYR A 226 5.74 13.77 -2.94
N ALA A 227 6.38 14.03 -4.07
CA ALA A 227 6.12 13.33 -5.32
C ALA A 227 7.31 12.43 -5.68
N GLY A 228 7.02 11.18 -6.01
CA GLY A 228 7.97 10.24 -6.59
C GLY A 228 7.23 9.12 -7.31
N SER A 229 7.84 8.58 -8.36
CA SER A 229 7.19 7.58 -9.21
C SER A 229 5.86 8.11 -9.78
N ASN A 230 4.83 7.30 -9.94
CA ASN A 230 3.52 7.79 -10.39
C ASN A 230 2.63 8.27 -9.24
N ALA A 231 3.16 8.53 -8.04
CA ALA A 231 2.39 8.83 -6.85
C ALA A 231 2.83 10.12 -6.16
N GLN A 232 1.90 10.73 -5.42
CA GLN A 232 2.16 11.83 -4.50
C GLN A 232 1.73 11.44 -3.10
N PHE A 233 2.40 11.97 -2.08
CA PHE A 233 2.22 11.59 -0.69
C PHE A 233 2.19 12.82 0.21
N ILE A 234 1.47 12.71 1.32
CA ILE A 234 1.75 13.49 2.53
C ILE A 234 2.46 12.59 3.54
N LYS A 235 3.24 13.19 4.43
CA LYS A 235 3.88 12.48 5.55
C LYS A 235 3.21 12.90 6.85
N VAL A 236 2.86 11.93 7.69
CA VAL A 236 2.33 12.17 9.05
C VAL A 236 3.33 11.77 10.12
N GLU A 237 3.15 12.32 11.31
CA GLU A 237 3.99 12.02 12.46
C GLU A 237 3.83 10.55 12.91
N ALA A 238 4.94 9.91 13.31
CA ALA A 238 4.94 8.53 13.77
C ALA A 238 3.94 8.31 14.91
N ALA A 239 3.98 9.19 15.92
CA ALA A 239 3.08 9.11 17.07
C ALA A 239 1.59 9.16 16.69
N TYR A 240 1.24 9.81 15.57
CA TYR A 240 -0.13 9.82 15.08
C TYR A 240 -0.54 8.44 14.53
N VAL A 241 0.34 7.80 13.75
CA VAL A 241 0.11 6.46 13.19
C VAL A 241 -0.12 5.44 14.31
N TYR A 242 0.75 5.42 15.33
CA TYR A 242 0.63 4.49 16.46
C TYR A 242 -0.66 4.70 17.26
N ARG A 243 -1.00 5.96 17.59
CA ARG A 243 -2.26 6.25 18.32
C ARG A 243 -3.49 5.83 17.53
N LEU A 244 -3.50 6.04 16.22
CA LEU A 244 -4.62 5.64 15.38
C LEU A 244 -4.72 4.11 15.29
N ALA A 245 -3.59 3.42 15.13
CA ALA A 245 -3.56 1.96 15.10
C ALA A 245 -4.09 1.35 16.40
N GLU A 246 -3.71 1.90 17.56
CA GLU A 246 -4.27 1.52 18.86
C GLU A 246 -5.79 1.78 18.93
N ALA A 247 -6.24 2.97 18.53
CA ALA A 247 -7.65 3.35 18.55
C ALA A 247 -8.54 2.47 17.65
N LEU A 248 -7.99 1.94 16.56
CA LEU A 248 -8.67 1.02 15.65
C LEU A 248 -8.53 -0.46 16.03
N GLY A 249 -7.73 -0.79 17.06
CA GLY A 249 -7.42 -2.17 17.41
C GLY A 249 -6.66 -2.91 16.31
N ALA A 250 -5.76 -2.22 15.61
CA ALA A 250 -5.00 -2.80 14.51
C ALA A 250 -4.09 -3.95 15.00
N GLY A 251 -4.05 -5.03 14.23
CA GLY A 251 -3.11 -6.12 14.48
C GLY A 251 -1.68 -5.68 14.15
N TRP A 252 -1.54 -4.98 13.03
CA TRP A 252 -0.25 -4.60 12.45
C TRP A 252 -0.15 -3.12 12.07
N ILE A 253 1.08 -2.63 12.02
CA ILE A 253 1.46 -1.38 11.37
C ILE A 253 2.36 -1.68 10.19
N ALA A 254 2.00 -1.18 9.00
CA ALA A 254 2.87 -1.20 7.82
C ALA A 254 3.63 0.12 7.76
N TRP A 255 4.94 0.06 8.02
CA TRP A 255 5.79 1.24 8.15
C TRP A 255 6.74 1.38 6.94
N SER A 256 6.83 2.58 6.36
CA SER A 256 7.82 2.89 5.31
C SER A 256 8.85 3.90 5.82
N GLU A 257 10.12 3.50 5.92
CA GLU A 257 11.20 4.40 6.36
C GLU A 257 11.51 5.47 5.31
N SER A 258 11.49 5.06 4.04
CA SER A 258 11.57 5.92 2.87
C SER A 258 10.19 6.09 2.22
N MET A 259 10.09 7.03 1.27
CA MET A 259 8.86 7.19 0.50
C MET A 259 8.64 5.96 -0.40
N PRO A 260 7.47 5.29 -0.33
CA PRO A 260 7.23 4.08 -1.11
C PRO A 260 7.03 4.45 -2.59
N LEU A 261 8.00 4.10 -3.44
CA LEU A 261 7.99 4.40 -4.88
C LEU A 261 7.17 3.39 -5.70
#